data_AF-A0A510TIU4-F1
#
_entry.id   AF-A0A510TIU4-F1
#
_cell.length_a   1.000
_cell.length_b   1.000
_cell.length_c   1.000
_cell.angle_alpha   90.00
_cell.angle_beta   90.00
_cell.angle_gamma   90.00
#
_symmetry.space_group_name_H-M   'P 1'
#
loop_
_entity.id
_entity.type
_entity.pdbx_description
1 polymer ?
#
loop_
_entity_poly.entity_id
_entity_poly.type
_entity_poly.pdbx_seq_one_letter_code
_entity_poly.pdbx_strand_id
1 'polypeptide(L)'
;MIRINAMARTMASAQQQMVTTLHSSGVPVSYESPDPDFAGRRACGDPEGINKIVVAPQGNGDFRCKPGGSWCVSRESFHPPGTGTSAYAQAFARAVGKL
;
A
#
# COMPACT_ATOMS: atom_id res chain seq x y z
N MET A 1 14.75 0.77 9.08
CA MET A 1 13.68 1.07 8.09
C MET A 1 14.16 1.46 6.68
N ILE A 2 15.46 1.59 6.41
CA ILE A 2 15.97 2.02 5.08
C ILE A 2 15.59 1.05 3.94
N ARG A 3 15.58 -0.27 4.20
CA ARG A 3 15.34 -1.30 3.16
C ARG A 3 13.90 -1.35 2.64
N ILE A 4 12.89 -1.16 3.49
CA ILE A 4 11.48 -1.21 3.09
C ILE A 4 11.13 0.00 2.22
N ASN A 5 11.53 1.20 2.65
CA ASN A 5 11.28 2.41 1.87
C ASN A 5 12.07 2.41 0.55
N ALA A 6 13.25 1.78 0.52
CA ALA A 6 13.97 1.58 -0.73
C ALA A 6 13.21 0.65 -1.69
N MET A 7 12.67 -0.47 -1.20
CA MET A 7 11.87 -1.38 -2.01
C MET A 7 10.61 -0.69 -2.56
N ALA A 8 9.90 0.07 -1.71
CA ALA A 8 8.72 0.83 -2.14
C ALA A 8 9.05 1.80 -3.29
N ARG A 9 10.17 2.53 -3.18
CA ARG A 9 10.65 3.42 -4.26
C ARG A 9 11.02 2.65 -5.52
N THR A 10 11.72 1.51 -5.39
CA THR A 10 12.06 0.67 -6.54
C THR A 10 10.80 0.19 -7.27
N MET A 11 9.78 -0.27 -6.54
CA MET A 11 8.52 -0.70 -7.13
C MET A 11 7.78 0.45 -7.81
N ALA A 12 7.69 1.62 -7.16
CA ALA A 12 7.07 2.81 -7.74
C ALA A 12 7.75 3.22 -9.05
N SER A 13 9.08 3.28 -9.08
CA SER A 13 9.84 3.60 -10.29
C SER A 13 9.61 2.58 -11.40
N ALA A 14 9.62 1.28 -11.08
CA ALA A 14 9.39 0.22 -12.07
C ALA A 14 7.97 0.28 -12.65
N GLN A 15 6.96 0.52 -11.81
CA GLN A 15 5.57 0.67 -12.24
C GLN A 15 5.38 1.90 -13.13
N GLN A 16 5.94 3.05 -12.75
CA GLN A 16 5.87 4.26 -13.55
C GLN A 16 6.56 4.09 -14.91
N GLN A 17 7.72 3.42 -14.95
CA GLN A 17 8.44 3.11 -16.18
C GLN A 17 7.61 2.17 -17.08
N MET A 18 6.99 1.14 -16.51
CA MET A 18 6.11 0.23 -17.26
C MET A 18 4.94 0.98 -17.90
N VAL A 19 4.25 1.84 -17.14
CA VAL A 19 3.15 2.66 -17.66
C VAL A 19 3.64 3.59 -18.77
N THR A 20 4.81 4.21 -18.60
CA THR A 20 5.39 5.09 -19.63
C THR A 20 5.60 4.34 -20.95
N THR A 21 6.14 3.12 -20.90
CA THR A 21 6.34 2.25 -22.07
C THR A 21 5.02 1.84 -22.71
N LEU A 22 4.03 1.45 -21.92
CA LEU A 22 2.72 1.04 -22.45
C LEU A 22 1.97 2.21 -23.08
N HIS A 23 2.01 3.37 -22.44
CA HIS A 23 1.41 4.59 -22.97
C HIS A 23 2.04 5.02 -24.30
N SER A 24 3.37 4.88 -24.45
CA SER A 24 4.03 5.20 -25.74
C SER A 24 3.69 4.21 -26.87
N SER A 25 3.25 3.00 -26.53
CA SER A 25 2.68 2.04 -27.50
C SER A 25 1.19 2.25 -27.81
N GLY A 26 0.57 3.31 -27.28
CA GLY A 26 -0.83 3.64 -27.53
C GLY A 26 -1.83 2.90 -26.63
N VAL A 27 -1.36 2.21 -25.59
CA VAL A 27 -2.24 1.59 -24.60
C VAL A 27 -2.75 2.67 -23.62
N PRO A 28 -4.08 2.79 -23.40
CA PRO A 28 -4.64 3.80 -22.50
C PRO A 28 -4.44 3.39 -21.03
N VAL A 29 -3.24 3.64 -20.51
CA VAL A 29 -2.86 3.40 -19.11
C VAL A 29 -2.27 4.66 -18.48
N SER A 30 -2.50 4.85 -17.19
CA SER A 30 -2.00 5.99 -16.42
C SER A 30 -1.37 5.52 -15.11
N TYR A 31 -0.41 6.30 -14.62
CA TYR A 31 0.24 6.08 -13.33
C TYR A 31 -0.11 7.25 -12.42
N GLU A 32 -0.55 6.93 -11.21
CA GLU A 32 -0.80 7.89 -10.16
C GLU A 32 -0.18 7.36 -8.87
N SER A 33 0.69 8.18 -8.25
CA SER A 33 1.25 7.84 -6.96
C SER A 33 0.25 8.22 -5.85
N PRO A 34 -0.09 7.30 -4.93
CA PRO A 34 -0.92 7.61 -3.77
C PRO A 34 -0.12 8.29 -2.65
N ASP A 35 1.21 8.39 -2.75
CA ASP A 35 2.05 8.92 -1.67
C ASP A 35 1.60 10.28 -1.09
N PRO A 36 1.20 11.26 -1.92
CA PRO A 36 0.68 12.53 -1.41
C PRO A 36 -0.58 12.37 -0.56
N ASP A 37 -1.50 11.47 -0.95
CA ASP A 37 -2.72 11.19 -0.19
C ASP A 37 -2.43 10.46 1.13
N PHE A 38 -1.26 9.84 1.26
CA PHE A 38 -0.84 9.16 2.49
C PHE A 38 0.04 10.03 3.39
N ALA A 39 0.36 11.28 3.01
CA ALA A 39 1.15 12.18 3.83
C ALA A 39 0.50 12.39 5.21
N GLY A 40 1.27 12.20 6.30
CA GLY A 40 0.79 12.29 7.68
C GLY A 40 -0.15 11.17 8.15
N ARG A 41 -0.62 10.31 7.24
CA ARG A 41 -1.58 9.22 7.51
C ARG A 41 -1.04 7.86 7.10
N ARG A 42 0.27 7.61 7.20
CA ARG A 42 0.83 6.25 6.99
C ARG A 42 0.54 5.36 8.20
N ALA A 43 1.24 4.23 8.34
CA ALA A 43 1.08 3.33 9.48
C ALA A 43 1.25 4.01 10.86
N CYS A 44 2.11 5.03 10.95
CA CYS A 44 2.31 5.80 12.18
C CYS A 44 1.46 7.08 12.26
N GLY A 45 0.55 7.31 11.32
CA GLY A 45 -0.32 8.48 11.30
C GLY A 45 -1.51 8.37 12.25
N ASP A 46 -2.26 9.47 12.37
CA ASP A 46 -3.50 9.54 13.13
C ASP A 46 -4.52 10.46 12.40
N PRO A 47 -5.62 9.93 11.83
CA PRO A 47 -5.93 8.50 11.73
C PRO A 47 -4.92 7.77 10.83
N GLU A 48 -4.67 6.49 11.13
CA GLU A 48 -3.77 5.66 10.32
C GLU A 48 -4.41 5.32 8.97
N GLY A 49 -3.65 5.46 7.90
CA GLY A 49 -4.06 5.07 6.55
C GLY A 49 -3.53 3.69 6.16
N ILE A 50 -2.61 3.11 6.92
CA ILE A 50 -2.28 1.69 6.87
C ILE A 50 -2.43 1.19 8.30
N ASN A 51 -3.00 0.00 8.47
CA ASN A 51 -3.15 -0.58 9.80
C ASN A 51 -1.79 -0.62 10.51
N LYS A 52 -1.79 -0.45 11.84
CA LYS A 52 -0.62 -0.80 12.67
C LYS A 52 -0.53 -2.32 12.81
N ILE A 53 0.01 -2.81 13.92
CA ILE A 53 0.00 -4.25 14.22
C ILE A 53 -1.42 -4.66 14.58
N VAL A 54 -2.03 -5.50 13.74
CA VAL A 54 -3.30 -6.17 13.99
C VAL A 54 -2.99 -7.58 14.49
N VAL A 55 -3.64 -7.99 15.58
CA VAL A 55 -3.50 -9.34 16.13
C VAL A 55 -4.36 -10.31 15.32
N ALA A 56 -3.75 -11.40 14.86
CA ALA A 56 -4.42 -12.48 14.16
C ALA A 56 -4.89 -13.60 15.11
N PRO A 57 -5.99 -14.30 14.77
CA PRO A 57 -6.28 -15.59 15.37
C PRO A 57 -5.17 -16.61 15.03
N GLN A 58 -4.99 -17.62 15.87
CA GLN A 58 -4.10 -18.74 15.56
C GLN A 58 -4.73 -19.59 14.44
N GLY A 59 -4.08 -19.69 13.28
CA GLY A 59 -4.60 -20.52 12.19
C GLY A 59 -4.06 -20.15 10.82
N ASN A 60 -4.70 -20.70 9.78
CA ASN A 60 -4.40 -20.39 8.39
C ASN A 60 -4.91 -19.00 8.01
N GLY A 61 -4.24 -18.36 7.04
CA GLY A 61 -4.66 -17.07 6.48
C GLY A 61 -3.80 -15.89 6.91
N ASP A 62 -3.10 -15.99 8.05
CA ASP A 62 -2.22 -14.96 8.62
C ASP A 62 -0.77 -15.41 8.77
N PHE A 63 0.12 -14.52 9.26
CA PHE A 63 1.50 -14.91 9.52
C PHE A 63 1.56 -15.91 10.67
N ARG A 64 2.49 -16.87 10.54
CA ARG A 64 2.77 -17.82 11.61
C ARG A 64 3.08 -17.08 12.91
N CYS A 65 2.40 -17.51 13.97
CA CYS A 65 2.66 -17.05 15.32
C CYS A 65 4.13 -17.31 15.68
N LYS A 66 4.72 -16.43 16.50
CA LYS A 66 6.04 -16.72 17.05
C LYS A 66 5.97 -18.01 17.88
N PRO A 67 6.97 -18.90 17.80
CA PRO A 67 7.05 -20.05 18.70
C PRO A 67 7.01 -19.58 20.17
N GLY A 68 6.09 -20.15 20.96
CA GLY A 68 5.87 -19.75 22.36
C GLY A 68 5.17 -18.39 22.54
N GLY A 69 4.72 -17.74 21.47
CA GLY A 69 3.97 -16.49 21.53
C GLY A 69 2.48 -16.70 21.80
N SER A 70 1.88 -15.79 22.56
CA SER A 70 0.43 -15.76 22.80
C SER A 70 -0.37 -15.07 21.69
N TRP A 71 0.31 -14.46 20.70
CA TRP A 71 -0.32 -13.69 19.63
C TRP A 71 0.44 -13.81 18.31
N CYS A 72 -0.26 -13.51 17.22
CA CYS A 72 0.21 -13.65 15.85
C CYS A 72 0.01 -12.32 15.10
N VAL A 73 0.88 -11.98 14.16
CA VAL A 73 0.70 -10.78 13.33
C VAL A 73 -0.30 -11.10 12.22
N SER A 74 -1.32 -10.27 12.06
CA SER A 74 -2.23 -10.37 10.92
C SER A 74 -1.64 -9.74 9.67
N ARG A 75 -1.94 -10.32 8.51
CA ARG A 75 -1.74 -9.70 7.19
C ARG A 75 -2.52 -8.40 7.06
N GLU A 76 -3.61 -8.24 7.80
CA GLU A 76 -4.34 -6.97 7.89
C GLU A 76 -3.45 -5.83 8.38
N SER A 77 -2.38 -6.10 9.15
CA SER A 77 -1.41 -5.09 9.59
C SER A 77 -0.73 -4.33 8.44
N PHE A 78 -0.82 -4.82 7.21
CA PHE A 78 -0.21 -4.20 6.03
C PHE A 78 -1.24 -3.67 5.04
N HIS A 79 -2.53 -3.70 5.39
CA HIS A 79 -3.64 -3.26 4.56
C HIS A 79 -4.20 -1.90 5.03
N PRO A 80 -4.80 -1.12 4.14
CA PRO A 80 -5.45 0.13 4.50
C PRO A 80 -6.75 -0.11 5.29
N PRO A 81 -6.99 0.58 6.42
CA PRO A 81 -8.34 0.76 6.96
C PRO A 81 -9.11 1.79 6.12
N GLY A 82 -10.32 2.16 6.54
CA GLY A 82 -11.19 3.11 5.83
C GLY A 82 -10.47 4.39 5.36
N THR A 83 -9.67 5.01 6.23
CA THR A 83 -8.84 6.19 5.89
C THR A 83 -7.91 5.94 4.70
N GLY A 84 -7.21 4.80 4.70
CA GLY A 84 -6.31 4.41 3.61
C GLY A 84 -7.05 4.07 2.33
N THR A 85 -8.18 3.38 2.45
CA THR A 85 -9.05 3.07 1.31
C THR A 85 -9.52 4.34 0.62
N SER A 86 -9.93 5.36 1.39
CA SER A 86 -10.28 6.67 0.84
C SER A 86 -9.10 7.37 0.18
N ALA A 87 -7.88 7.25 0.73
CA ALA A 87 -6.67 7.80 0.11
C ALA A 87 -6.33 7.12 -1.22
N TYR A 88 -6.44 5.79 -1.31
CA TYR A 88 -6.32 5.08 -2.58
C TYR A 88 -7.41 5.46 -3.58
N ALA A 89 -8.65 5.64 -3.12
CA ALA A 89 -9.76 6.06 -4.00
C ALA A 89 -9.51 7.44 -4.63
N GLN A 90 -8.91 8.38 -3.88
CA GLN A 90 -8.50 9.69 -4.40
C GLN A 90 -7.45 9.55 -5.52
N ALA A 91 -6.40 8.75 -5.29
CA ALA A 91 -5.40 8.46 -6.30
C ALA A 91 -6.01 7.79 -7.54
N PHE A 92 -6.87 6.80 -7.34
CA PHE A 92 -7.58 6.14 -8.44
C PHE A 92 -8.44 7.12 -9.26
N ALA A 93 -9.21 7.99 -8.60
CA ALA A 93 -10.04 8.98 -9.29
C ALA A 93 -9.19 9.91 -10.17
N ARG A 94 -8.02 10.36 -9.69
CA ARG A 94 -7.07 11.15 -10.50
C ARG A 94 -6.48 10.35 -11.66
N ALA A 95 -6.17 9.06 -11.46
CA ALA A 95 -5.64 8.20 -12.51
C ALA A 95 -6.64 7.99 -13.65
N VAL A 96 -7.91 7.72 -13.31
CA VAL A 96 -9.00 7.55 -14.28
C VAL A 96 -9.30 8.84 -15.02
N GLY A 97 -9.24 10.00 -14.35
CA GLY A 97 -9.45 11.31 -15.00
C GLY A 97 -8.39 11.71 -16.03
N LYS A 98 -7.30 10.93 -16.18
CA LYS A 98 -6.24 11.14 -17.19
C LYS A 98 -6.40 10.28 -18.44
N LEU A 99 -7.30 9.30 -18.42
CA LEU A 99 -7.60 8.41 -19.54
C LEU A 99 -8.69 9.03 -20.42
#